data_AF-A0A0G4Q0B0-F1
#
_entry.id   AF-A0A0G4Q0B0-F1
#
_cell.length_a   1.000
_cell.length_b   1.000
_cell.length_c   1.000
_cell.angle_alpha   90.00
_cell.angle_beta   90.00
_cell.angle_gamma   90.00
#
_symmetry.space_group_name_H-M   'P 1'
#
loop_
_entity.id
_entity.type
_entity.pdbx_description
1 polymer ?
#
loop_
_entity_poly.entity_id
_entity_poly.type
_entity_poly.pdbx_seq_one_letter_code
_entity_poly.pdbx_strand_id
1 'polypeptide(L)'
;MNIFVSYTTRDDNIDRKLLERISEIISLYGHCYIDLLHNTEKNKQRHVEFMLSQSNCVILIASSSIFISKWVQWELNEAKKRCIPIIIVEAKSDITNTLKNLKSKLATNAYLLSKLENKKLQSHQKISDFYLESTSNKLTMIKNTCFLLVK
;
A
#
# COMPACT_ATOMS: atom_id res chain seq x y z
N MET A 1 -0.09 6.98 4.41
CA MET A 1 0.04 5.82 3.50
C MET A 1 0.68 4.64 4.22
N ASN A 2 0.15 3.43 4.06
CA ASN A 2 0.74 2.19 4.56
C ASN A 2 1.59 1.54 3.45
N ILE A 3 2.85 1.22 3.75
CA ILE A 3 3.82 0.71 2.78
C ILE A 3 4.32 -0.64 3.26
N PHE A 4 4.12 -1.66 2.45
CA PHE A 4 4.59 -3.01 2.71
C PHE A 4 5.91 -3.25 1.97
N VAL A 5 6.95 -3.71 2.65
CA VAL A 5 8.24 -4.03 2.03
C VAL A 5 8.38 -5.54 1.89
N SER A 6 8.39 -6.01 0.65
CA SER A 6 8.67 -7.40 0.29
C SER A 6 10.15 -7.55 -0.04
N TYR A 7 10.79 -8.58 0.51
CA TYR A 7 12.21 -8.87 0.34
C TYR A 7 12.47 -10.37 0.57
N THR A 8 13.70 -10.81 0.31
CA THR A 8 14.16 -12.15 0.69
C THR A 8 15.53 -12.08 1.34
N THR A 9 15.73 -12.80 2.44
CA THR A 9 17.04 -12.93 3.12
C THR A 9 17.88 -14.07 2.54
N ARG A 10 17.48 -14.63 1.40
CA ARG A 10 18.22 -15.73 0.74
C ARG A 10 19.49 -15.24 0.08
N ASP A 11 19.54 -13.96 -0.27
CA ASP A 11 20.73 -13.32 -0.83
C ASP A 11 21.42 -12.53 0.29
N ASP A 12 22.73 -12.71 0.43
CA ASP A 12 23.52 -12.13 1.53
C ASP A 12 23.55 -10.59 1.52
N ASN A 13 23.21 -9.98 0.38
CA ASN A 13 23.14 -8.53 0.25
C ASN A 13 21.87 -7.92 0.86
N ILE A 14 20.92 -8.74 1.31
CA ILE A 14 19.70 -8.30 2.02
C ILE A 14 19.83 -8.64 3.50
N ASP A 15 20.61 -7.83 4.22
CA ASP A 15 20.79 -7.96 5.66
C ASP A 15 19.84 -7.05 6.47
N ARG A 16 19.80 -7.26 7.78
CA ARG A 16 19.00 -6.44 8.71
C ARG A 16 19.39 -4.96 8.62
N LYS A 17 20.68 -4.65 8.49
CA LYS A 17 21.20 -3.28 8.43
C LYS A 17 20.67 -2.53 7.21
N LEU A 18 20.65 -3.16 6.04
CA LEU A 18 20.06 -2.60 4.83
C LEU A 18 18.56 -2.35 5.04
N LEU A 19 17.83 -3.32 5.60
CA LEU A 19 16.39 -3.19 5.83
C LEU A 19 16.05 -2.06 6.81
N GLU A 20 16.85 -1.86 7.86
CA GLU A 20 16.71 -0.72 8.78
C GLU A 20 16.87 0.62 8.06
N ARG A 21 17.92 0.76 7.22
CA ARG A 21 18.12 1.98 6.40
C ARG A 21 17.02 2.21 5.38
N ILE A 22 16.52 1.13 4.77
CA ILE A 22 15.37 1.19 3.87
C ILE A 22 14.13 1.67 4.63
N SER A 23 13.89 1.14 5.83
CA SER A 23 12.78 1.55 6.69
C SER A 23 12.85 3.04 7.07
N GLU A 24 14.04 3.54 7.44
CA GLU A 24 14.26 4.96 7.74
C GLU A 24 13.86 5.86 6.55
N ILE A 25 14.27 5.50 5.33
CA ILE A 25 13.96 6.28 4.11
C ILE A 25 12.48 6.19 3.75
N ILE A 26 11.90 5.00 3.79
CA ILE A 26 10.48 4.77 3.44
C ILE A 26 9.56 5.48 4.44
N SER A 27 9.95 5.55 5.71
CA SER A 27 9.18 6.20 6.77
C SER A 27 8.92 7.69 6.52
N LEU A 28 9.73 8.33 5.67
CA LEU A 28 9.51 9.72 5.22
C LEU A 28 8.27 9.86 4.31
N TYR A 29 7.77 8.76 3.75
CA TYR A 29 6.64 8.72 2.82
C TYR A 29 5.39 8.06 3.41
N GLY A 30 5.51 7.34 4.52
CA GLY A 30 4.38 6.65 5.16
C GLY A 30 4.80 5.61 6.19
N HIS A 31 3.83 4.86 6.70
CA HIS A 31 4.08 3.79 7.67
C HIS A 31 4.72 2.58 6.97
N CYS A 32 5.98 2.32 7.28
CA CYS A 32 6.74 1.21 6.73
C CYS A 32 6.50 -0.08 7.52
N TYR A 33 6.18 -1.18 6.83
CA TYR A 33 6.14 -2.52 7.41
C TYR A 33 7.16 -3.44 6.75
N ILE A 34 8.05 -4.03 7.56
CA ILE A 34 9.04 -5.04 7.15
C ILE A 34 8.92 -6.21 8.13
N ASP A 35 8.61 -7.40 7.63
CA ASP A 35 8.34 -8.59 8.46
C ASP A 35 9.48 -8.88 9.47
N LEU A 36 10.73 -8.94 9.02
CA LEU A 36 11.90 -9.22 9.87
C LEU A 36 12.11 -8.19 10.99
N LEU A 37 11.69 -6.93 10.78
CA LEU A 37 11.91 -5.86 11.74
C LEU A 37 10.72 -5.68 12.69
N HIS A 38 9.50 -5.90 12.22
CA HIS A 38 8.29 -5.46 12.92
C HIS A 38 7.38 -6.61 13.36
N ASN A 39 7.52 -7.83 12.81
CA ASN A 39 6.64 -8.94 13.15
C ASN A 39 7.07 -9.65 14.45
N THR A 40 6.42 -9.31 15.55
CA THR A 40 6.59 -9.96 16.86
C THR A 40 5.42 -10.90 17.20
N GLU A 41 4.49 -11.11 16.27
CA GLU A 41 3.26 -11.85 16.51
C GLU A 41 3.48 -13.35 16.62
N LYS A 42 2.65 -14.02 17.42
CA LYS A 42 2.67 -15.49 17.57
C LYS A 42 2.32 -16.18 16.25
N ASN A 43 1.31 -15.66 15.53
CA ASN A 43 0.96 -16.13 14.20
C ASN A 43 1.50 -15.15 13.15
N LYS A 44 2.80 -15.32 12.84
CA LYS A 44 3.55 -14.44 11.94
C LYS A 44 2.86 -14.32 10.58
N GLN A 45 2.48 -15.44 10.00
CA GLN A 45 1.86 -15.55 8.68
C GLN A 45 0.57 -14.72 8.57
N ARG A 46 -0.36 -14.93 9.50
CA ARG A 46 -1.62 -14.20 9.53
C ARG A 46 -1.41 -12.69 9.71
N HIS A 47 -0.39 -12.31 10.48
CA HIS A 47 -0.04 -10.91 10.64
C HIS A 47 0.49 -10.29 9.33
N VAL A 48 1.35 -11.00 8.59
CA VAL A 48 1.81 -10.53 7.28
C VAL A 48 0.66 -10.38 6.29
N GLU A 49 -0.25 -11.36 6.23
CA GLU A 49 -1.48 -11.28 5.42
C GLU A 49 -2.31 -10.03 5.75
N PHE A 50 -2.50 -9.78 7.04
CA PHE A 50 -3.22 -8.60 7.51
C PHE A 50 -2.50 -7.32 7.07
N MET A 51 -1.20 -7.19 7.35
CA MET A 51 -0.43 -5.99 7.01
C MET A 51 -0.38 -5.73 5.49
N LEU A 52 -0.24 -6.78 4.67
CA LEU A 52 -0.31 -6.67 3.22
C LEU A 52 -1.70 -6.18 2.76
N SER A 53 -2.77 -6.72 3.36
CA SER A 53 -4.15 -6.32 3.02
C SER A 53 -4.45 -4.84 3.33
N GLN A 54 -3.78 -4.27 4.34
CA GLN A 54 -3.93 -2.87 4.75
C GLN A 54 -2.97 -1.93 4.00
N SER A 55 -2.08 -2.47 3.17
CA SER A 55 -1.09 -1.68 2.46
C SER A 55 -1.70 -0.91 1.28
N ASN A 56 -1.17 0.28 1.04
CA ASN A 56 -1.53 1.10 -0.11
C ASN A 56 -0.52 0.96 -1.25
N CYS A 57 0.67 0.47 -0.93
CA CYS A 57 1.78 0.26 -1.85
C CYS A 57 2.65 -0.88 -1.34
N VAL A 58 3.19 -1.67 -2.27
CA VAL A 58 4.23 -2.67 -2.01
C VAL A 58 5.54 -2.18 -2.61
N ILE A 59 6.60 -2.18 -1.83
CA ILE A 59 7.97 -1.98 -2.31
C ILE A 59 8.64 -3.35 -2.33
N LEU A 60 9.04 -3.81 -3.51
CA LEU A 60 9.79 -5.04 -3.69
C LEU A 60 11.29 -4.71 -3.76
N ILE A 61 12.06 -5.22 -2.81
CA ILE A 61 13.52 -5.22 -2.86
C ILE A 61 13.95 -6.43 -3.71
N ALA A 62 14.22 -6.17 -4.98
CA ALA A 62 14.49 -7.17 -6.00
C ALA A 62 15.97 -7.59 -6.02
N SER A 63 16.25 -8.76 -5.45
CA SER A 63 17.51 -9.49 -5.56
C SER A 63 17.40 -10.67 -6.53
N SER A 64 18.49 -11.40 -6.77
CA SER A 64 18.51 -12.59 -7.63
C SER A 64 17.49 -13.67 -7.22
N SER A 65 17.29 -13.88 -5.91
CA SER A 65 16.49 -15.00 -5.41
C SER A 65 14.99 -14.71 -5.30
N ILE A 66 14.50 -13.52 -5.71
CA ILE A 66 13.07 -13.17 -5.60
C ILE A 66 12.16 -14.13 -6.37
N PHE A 67 12.65 -14.66 -7.50
CA PHE A 67 11.88 -15.58 -8.34
C PHE A 67 11.79 -16.99 -7.72
N ILE A 68 12.69 -17.29 -6.78
CA ILE A 68 12.78 -18.59 -6.11
C ILE A 68 12.01 -18.57 -4.77
N SER A 69 11.81 -17.39 -4.19
CA SER A 69 11.09 -17.24 -2.93
C SER A 69 9.59 -17.40 -3.13
N LYS A 70 9.06 -18.60 -2.81
CA LYS A 70 7.60 -18.88 -2.83
C LYS A 70 6.81 -17.85 -2.03
N TRP A 71 7.39 -17.36 -0.94
CA TRP A 71 6.79 -16.36 -0.08
C TRP A 71 6.62 -15.01 -0.79
N VAL A 72 7.71 -14.49 -1.39
CA VAL A 72 7.67 -13.24 -2.18
C VAL A 72 6.70 -13.37 -3.35
N GLN A 73 6.69 -14.51 -4.05
CA GLN A 73 5.73 -14.73 -5.14
C GLN A 73 4.28 -14.69 -4.67
N TRP A 74 3.99 -15.26 -3.50
CA TRP A 74 2.66 -15.17 -2.90
C TRP A 74 2.28 -13.71 -2.56
N GLU A 75 3.18 -12.94 -1.93
CA GLU A 75 2.95 -11.52 -1.59
C GLU A 75 2.65 -10.68 -2.85
N LEU A 76 3.43 -10.88 -3.91
CA LEU A 76 3.24 -10.17 -5.18
C LEU A 76 1.94 -10.57 -5.87
N ASN A 77 1.55 -11.84 -5.80
CA ASN A 77 0.27 -12.29 -6.35
C ASN A 77 -0.92 -11.71 -5.57
N GLU A 78 -0.85 -11.66 -4.25
CA GLU A 78 -1.89 -11.04 -3.42
C GLU A 78 -1.98 -9.52 -3.66
N ALA A 79 -0.84 -8.83 -3.79
CA ALA A 79 -0.81 -7.41 -4.15
C ALA A 79 -1.49 -7.16 -5.50
N LYS A 80 -1.19 -7.99 -6.52
CA LYS A 80 -1.83 -7.92 -7.85
C LYS A 80 -3.34 -8.15 -7.79
N LYS A 81 -3.80 -9.18 -7.08
CA LYS A 81 -5.24 -9.47 -6.90
C LYS A 81 -5.99 -8.30 -6.27
N ARG A 82 -5.32 -7.56 -5.38
CA ARG A 82 -5.87 -6.40 -4.66
C ARG A 82 -5.63 -5.07 -5.39
N CYS A 83 -5.04 -5.10 -6.59
CA CYS A 83 -4.66 -3.91 -7.35
C CYS A 83 -3.77 -2.94 -6.55
N ILE A 84 -2.92 -3.46 -5.66
CA ILE A 84 -1.96 -2.67 -4.89
C ILE A 84 -0.76 -2.39 -5.80
N PRO A 85 -0.35 -1.12 -5.99
CA PRO A 85 0.80 -0.77 -6.81
C PRO A 85 2.09 -1.37 -6.23
N ILE A 86 2.94 -1.88 -7.11
CA ILE A 86 4.23 -2.50 -6.76
C ILE A 86 5.36 -1.64 -7.33
N ILE A 87 6.23 -1.14 -6.46
CA ILE A 87 7.44 -0.40 -6.83
C ILE A 87 8.63 -1.35 -6.68
N ILE A 88 9.35 -1.57 -7.78
CA ILE A 88 10.53 -2.45 -7.79
C ILE A 88 11.78 -1.62 -7.57
N VAL A 89 12.57 -2.03 -6.57
CA VAL A 89 13.87 -1.46 -6.22
C VAL A 89 14.91 -2.57 -6.35
N GLU A 90 15.84 -2.42 -7.26
CA GLU A 90 16.89 -3.41 -7.46
C GLU A 90 17.90 -3.37 -6.32
N ALA A 91 18.09 -4.52 -5.68
CA ALA A 91 19.15 -4.74 -4.71
C ALA A 91 20.48 -4.93 -5.44
N LYS A 92 21.45 -4.10 -5.08
CA LYS A 92 22.83 -4.21 -5.56
C LYS A 92 23.72 -4.79 -4.47
N SER A 93 24.95 -5.15 -4.82
CA SER A 93 25.94 -5.67 -3.87
C SER A 93 26.33 -4.64 -2.80
N ASP A 94 26.28 -3.34 -3.15
CA ASP A 94 26.56 -2.23 -2.24
C ASP A 94 25.25 -1.58 -1.76
N ILE A 95 25.11 -1.49 -0.43
CA ILE A 95 24.02 -0.81 0.29
C ILE A 95 23.79 0.59 -0.30
N THR A 96 24.84 1.37 -0.52
CA THR A 96 24.74 2.77 -0.98
C THR A 96 24.02 2.87 -2.32
N ASN A 97 24.34 1.94 -3.23
CA ASN A 97 23.73 1.87 -4.54
C ASN A 97 22.25 1.43 -4.48
N THR A 98 21.92 0.49 -3.60
CA THR A 98 20.54 0.09 -3.32
C THR A 98 19.73 1.27 -2.77
N LEU A 99 20.27 2.00 -1.79
CA LEU A 99 19.60 3.17 -1.20
C LEU A 99 19.44 4.31 -2.22
N LYS A 100 20.40 4.51 -3.12
CA LYS A 100 20.29 5.49 -4.21
C LYS A 100 19.18 5.12 -5.20
N ASN A 101 19.10 3.83 -5.57
CA ASN A 101 18.02 3.31 -6.41
C ASN A 101 16.65 3.53 -5.73
N LEU A 102 16.53 3.15 -4.46
CA LEU A 102 15.32 3.37 -3.65
C LEU A 102 14.88 4.83 -3.68
N LYS A 103 15.77 5.78 -3.36
CA LYS A 103 15.46 7.21 -3.36
C LYS A 103 14.99 7.69 -4.73
N SER A 104 15.65 7.26 -5.80
CA SER A 104 15.26 7.60 -7.16
C SER A 104 13.86 7.07 -7.51
N LYS A 105 13.59 5.79 -7.24
CA LYS A 105 12.28 5.18 -7.47
C LYS A 105 11.18 5.85 -6.65
N LEU A 106 11.43 6.13 -5.38
CA LEU A 106 10.48 6.82 -4.52
C LEU A 106 10.20 8.25 -5.01
N ALA A 107 11.23 9.00 -5.43
CA ALA A 107 11.03 10.35 -5.97
C ALA A 107 10.18 10.34 -7.26
N THR A 108 10.44 9.41 -8.18
CA THR A 108 9.65 9.25 -9.41
C THR A 108 8.21 8.84 -9.10
N ASN A 109 8.02 7.94 -8.12
CA ASN A 109 6.70 7.43 -7.77
C ASN A 109 5.95 8.32 -6.79
N ALA A 110 6.59 9.25 -6.05
CA ALA A 110 5.92 10.15 -5.12
C ALA A 110 4.87 11.01 -5.83
N TYR A 111 5.15 11.42 -7.06
CA TYR A 111 4.17 12.06 -7.94
C TYR A 111 2.99 11.14 -8.29
N LEU A 112 3.25 9.86 -8.55
CA LEU A 112 2.20 8.88 -8.85
C LEU A 112 1.37 8.54 -7.60
N LEU A 113 2.02 8.43 -6.44
CA LEU A 113 1.40 8.13 -5.15
C LEU A 113 0.50 9.29 -4.70
N SER A 114 0.96 10.54 -4.83
CA SER A 114 0.12 11.72 -4.54
C SER A 114 -1.06 11.82 -5.50
N LYS A 115 -0.90 11.46 -6.79
CA LYS A 115 -2.02 11.43 -7.75
C LYS A 115 -3.04 10.32 -7.46
N LEU A 116 -2.59 9.16 -6.96
CA LEU A 116 -3.46 8.05 -6.56
C LEU A 116 -4.26 8.38 -5.30
N GLU A 117 -3.66 9.03 -4.30
CA GLU A 117 -4.36 9.52 -3.11
C GLU A 117 -5.45 10.52 -3.48
N ASN A 118 -5.13 11.50 -4.34
CA ASN A 118 -6.12 12.48 -4.82
C ASN A 118 -7.30 11.83 -5.58
N LYS A 119 -7.04 10.83 -6.43
CA LYS A 119 -8.12 10.08 -7.11
C LYS A 119 -9.00 9.30 -6.14
N LYS A 120 -8.42 8.66 -5.12
CA LYS A 120 -9.20 7.97 -4.08
C LYS A 120 -10.08 8.93 -3.30
N LEU A 121 -9.55 10.10 -2.93
CA LEU A 121 -10.31 11.14 -2.23
C LEU A 121 -11.50 11.63 -3.07
N GLN A 122 -11.28 11.93 -4.36
CA GLN A 122 -12.34 12.35 -5.27
C GLN A 122 -13.41 11.28 -5.49
N SER A 123 -13.02 10.00 -5.55
CA SER A 123 -13.98 8.89 -5.66
C SER A 123 -14.85 8.74 -4.41
N HIS A 124 -14.27 8.89 -3.22
CA HIS A 124 -15.02 8.86 -1.96
C HIS A 124 -15.96 10.06 -1.85
N GLN A 125 -15.52 11.24 -2.26
CA GLN A 125 -16.33 12.46 -2.20
C GLN A 125 -17.52 12.39 -3.18
N LYS A 126 -17.33 11.89 -4.40
CA LYS A 126 -18.44 11.62 -5.33
C LYS A 126 -19.44 10.62 -4.77
N ILE A 127 -18.97 9.58 -4.08
CA ILE A 127 -19.86 8.59 -3.46
C ILE A 127 -20.64 9.24 -2.31
N SER A 128 -20.01 10.02 -1.43
CA SER A 128 -20.71 10.71 -0.34
C SER A 128 -21.73 11.73 -0.87
N ASP A 129 -21.39 12.48 -1.91
CA ASP A 129 -22.28 13.46 -2.53
C ASP A 129 -23.49 12.79 -3.17
N PHE A 130 -23.29 11.64 -3.83
CA PHE A 130 -24.37 10.82 -4.38
C PHE A 130 -25.32 10.28 -3.28
N TYR A 131 -24.78 9.82 -2.14
CA TYR A 131 -25.60 9.40 -1.01
C TYR A 131 -26.41 10.56 -0.42
N LEU A 132 -25.82 11.76 -0.30
CA LEU A 132 -26.51 12.97 0.17
C LEU A 132 -27.61 13.42 -0.79
N GLU A 133 -27.37 13.40 -2.10
CA GLU A 133 -28.41 13.70 -3.11
C GLU A 133 -29.55 12.68 -3.09
N SER A 134 -29.25 11.39 -2.98
CA SER A 134 -30.26 10.33 -2.96
C SER A 134 -31.18 10.43 -1.73
N THR A 135 -30.62 10.78 -0.56
CA THR A 135 -31.38 10.94 0.69
C THR A 135 -32.20 12.22 0.70
N SER A 136 -31.63 13.33 0.20
CA SER A 136 -32.34 14.60 0.06
C SER A 136 -33.55 14.47 -0.87
N ASN A 137 -33.38 13.83 -2.04
CA ASN A 137 -34.46 13.56 -3.00
C ASN A 137 -35.58 12.66 -2.43
N LYS A 138 -35.22 11.70 -1.56
CA LYS A 138 -36.19 10.84 -0.87
C LYS A 138 -37.00 11.62 0.17
N LEU A 139 -36.36 12.53 0.90
CA LEU A 139 -37.00 13.42 1.88
C LEU A 139 -37.94 14.45 1.22
N THR A 140 -37.58 15.02 0.07
CA THR A 140 -38.48 15.89 -0.71
C THR A 140 -39.67 15.13 -1.27
N MET A 141 -39.50 13.89 -1.75
CA MET A 141 -40.64 13.07 -2.16
C MET A 141 -41.60 12.79 -1.00
N ILE A 142 -41.10 12.38 0.18
CA ILE A 142 -41.95 12.12 1.35
C ILE A 142 -42.71 13.37 1.80
N LYS A 143 -42.07 14.54 1.79
CA LYS A 143 -42.73 15.82 2.11
C LYS A 143 -43.86 16.15 1.14
N ASN A 144 -43.67 15.91 -0.16
CA ASN A 144 -44.70 16.15 -1.18
C ASN A 144 -45.85 15.15 -1.10
N THR A 145 -45.60 13.90 -0.70
CA THR A 145 -46.66 12.89 -0.52
C THR A 145 -47.52 13.16 0.72
N CYS A 146 -46.92 13.60 1.84
CA CYS A 146 -47.67 13.98 3.04
C CYS A 146 -48.53 15.24 2.85
N PHE A 147 -48.11 16.18 1.98
CA PHE A 147 -48.87 17.41 1.72
C PHE A 147 -50.14 17.17 0.87
N LEU A 148 -50.21 16.06 0.13
CA LEU A 148 -51.36 15.68 -0.71
C LEU A 148 -52.46 14.92 0.05
N LEU A 149 -52.21 14.50 1.31
CA LEU A 149 -53.17 13.77 2.13
C LEU A 149 -53.92 14.65 3.16
N VAL A 150 -53.77 15.98 3.09
CA VAL A 150 -54.40 16.95 4.01
C VAL A 150 -55.28 17.97 3.25
N LYS A 151 -55.82 17.60 2.09
CA LYS A 151 -56.83 18.39 1.38
C LYS A 151 -58.11 17.59 1.17
#